data_AF-A0A0G1RDW4-F1
#
_entry.id   AF-A0A0G1RDW4-F1
#
_cell.length_a   1.000
_cell.length_b   1.000
_cell.length_c   1.000
_cell.angle_alpha   90.00
_cell.angle_beta   90.00
_cell.angle_gamma   90.00
#
_symmetry.space_group_name_H-M   'P 1'
#
loop_
_entity.id
_entity.type
_entity.pdbx_description
1 polymer ?
#
loop_
_entity_poly.entity_id
_entity_poly.type
_entity_poly.pdbx_seq_one_letter_code
_entity_poly.pdbx_strand_id
1 'polypeptide(L)'
;MSKSRIIENPKGFPIQPEMINLKRPFIGAFDDWDTEESARWIVRFFQKKGEGWAPFVYEDLDAFYSHKHQDGFRFNRLIHPEHVTPSKVPPTLLKEIGDGNLNPMTPVGGGWIVMGEDGKLRVTEDFVQRCHKSSPFK
;
A
#
# COMPACT_ATOMS: atom_id res chain seq x y z
N MET A 1 8.80 7.02 -16.79
CA MET A 1 8.40 6.78 -15.39
C MET A 1 9.55 6.08 -14.70
N SER A 2 10.04 6.59 -13.57
CA SER A 2 11.12 5.94 -12.82
C SER A 2 10.60 4.63 -12.25
N LYS A 3 11.34 3.53 -12.36
CA LYS A 3 10.94 2.24 -11.77
C LYS A 3 10.88 2.40 -10.25
N SER A 4 9.70 2.22 -9.66
CA SER A 4 9.55 2.21 -8.19
C SER A 4 10.41 1.11 -7.60
N ARG A 5 11.36 1.47 -6.74
CA ARG A 5 12.31 0.53 -6.14
C ARG A 5 11.69 -0.22 -4.97
N ILE A 6 11.84 -1.54 -4.94
CA ILE A 6 11.43 -2.38 -3.81
C ILE A 6 12.42 -2.21 -2.65
N ILE A 7 11.91 -2.18 -1.42
CA ILE A 7 12.75 -2.14 -0.21
C ILE A 7 13.31 -3.55 0.05
N GLU A 8 14.61 -3.75 -0.18
CA GLU A 8 15.29 -5.05 -0.02
C GLU A 8 15.58 -5.40 1.46
N ASN A 9 15.81 -4.39 2.31
CA ASN A 9 15.98 -4.56 3.76
C ASN A 9 14.90 -3.77 4.52
N PRO A 10 13.70 -4.33 4.69
CA PRO A 10 12.57 -3.59 5.27
C PRO A 10 12.78 -3.08 6.70
N LYS A 11 13.45 -3.87 7.54
CA LYS A 11 13.74 -3.51 8.95
C LYS A 11 14.88 -2.50 9.07
N GLY A 12 15.82 -2.50 8.13
CA GLY A 12 16.94 -1.54 8.10
C GLY A 12 16.71 -0.33 7.20
N PHE A 13 15.52 -0.18 6.61
CA PHE A 13 15.23 0.96 5.75
C PHE A 13 15.23 2.27 6.57
N PRO A 14 15.84 3.38 6.10
CA PRO A 14 16.02 4.56 6.96
C PRO A 14 14.75 5.21 7.50
N ILE A 15 13.64 5.12 6.77
CA ILE A 15 12.34 5.67 7.19
C ILE A 15 11.49 4.49 7.67
N GLN A 16 11.30 4.33 8.97
CA GLN A 16 10.46 3.27 9.53
C GLN A 16 8.98 3.69 9.63
N PRO A 17 8.02 2.75 9.66
CA PRO A 17 6.59 3.07 9.78
C PRO A 17 6.28 4.00 10.96
N GLU A 18 6.96 3.81 12.10
CA GLU A 18 6.80 4.58 13.33
C GLU A 18 7.23 6.05 13.17
N MET A 19 7.95 6.39 12.10
CA MET A 19 8.35 7.77 11.77
C MET A 19 7.28 8.52 10.98
N ILE A 20 6.15 7.88 10.64
CA ILE A 20 5.02 8.50 9.93
C ILE A 20 3.87 8.77 10.90
N ASN A 21 3.46 10.03 11.01
CA ASN A 21 2.42 10.45 11.95
C ASN A 21 1.00 10.21 11.39
N LEU A 22 0.27 9.25 11.98
CA LEU A 22 -1.09 8.91 11.54
C LEU A 22 -2.20 9.84 12.07
N LYS A 23 -1.86 10.82 12.92
CA LYS A 23 -2.83 11.83 13.40
C LYS A 23 -3.16 12.89 12.35
N ARG A 24 -2.44 12.89 11.21
CA ARG A 24 -2.66 13.82 10.10
C ARG A 24 -2.99 13.04 8.83
N PRO A 25 -3.85 13.60 7.97
CA PRO A 25 -4.10 13.05 6.63
C PRO A 25 -2.85 13.13 5.76
N PHE A 26 -2.76 12.28 4.74
CA PHE A 26 -1.65 12.26 3.77
C PHE A 26 -1.87 13.23 2.60
N ILE A 27 -2.27 14.48 2.90
CA ILE A 27 -2.71 15.46 1.89
C ILE A 27 -1.68 15.61 0.77
N GLY A 28 -2.14 15.36 -0.46
CA GLY A 28 -1.36 15.54 -1.69
C GLY A 28 -0.28 14.48 -1.89
N ALA A 29 -0.29 13.38 -1.13
CA ALA A 29 0.69 12.32 -1.29
C ALA A 29 0.40 11.43 -2.51
N PHE A 30 -0.89 11.24 -2.83
CA PHE A 30 -1.33 10.30 -3.88
C PHE A 30 -2.41 10.87 -4.82
N ASP A 31 -2.59 12.20 -4.83
CA ASP A 31 -3.50 12.94 -5.71
C ASP A 31 -5.00 12.58 -5.57
N ASP A 32 -5.35 11.73 -4.60
CA ASP A 32 -6.68 11.19 -4.40
C ASP A 32 -6.89 10.78 -2.94
N TRP A 33 -8.00 11.23 -2.36
CA TRP A 33 -8.28 11.06 -0.93
C TRP A 33 -8.47 9.61 -0.53
N ASP A 34 -9.13 8.80 -1.37
CA ASP A 34 -9.36 7.38 -1.09
C ASP A 34 -8.05 6.59 -1.15
N THR A 35 -7.16 6.96 -2.07
CA THR A 35 -5.79 6.43 -2.16
C THR A 35 -4.97 6.80 -0.92
N GLU A 36 -5.07 8.05 -0.46
CA GLU A 36 -4.42 8.54 0.76
C GLU A 36 -4.90 7.82 2.02
N GLU A 37 -6.21 7.57 2.14
CA GLU A 37 -6.76 6.82 3.27
C GLU A 37 -6.34 5.35 3.26
N SER A 38 -6.35 4.69 2.10
CA SER A 38 -5.81 3.32 1.98
C SER A 38 -4.33 3.26 2.34
N ALA A 39 -3.53 4.24 1.91
CA ALA A 39 -2.12 4.33 2.29
C ALA A 39 -1.96 4.48 3.81
N ARG A 40 -2.81 5.29 4.43
CA ARG A 40 -2.81 5.50 5.89
C ARG A 40 -3.11 4.21 6.66
N TRP A 41 -4.04 3.40 6.18
CA TRP A 41 -4.34 2.08 6.73
C TRP A 41 -3.17 1.11 6.62
N ILE A 42 -2.44 1.13 5.51
CA ILE A 42 -1.25 0.31 5.32
C ILE A 42 -0.14 0.72 6.28
N VAL A 43 0.13 2.01 6.44
CA VAL A 43 1.09 2.49 7.44
C VAL A 43 0.66 2.07 8.85
N ARG A 44 -0.65 2.15 9.17
CA ARG A 44 -1.19 1.70 10.46
C ARG A 44 -0.98 0.20 10.69
N PHE A 45 -1.20 -0.61 9.65
CA PHE A 45 -0.94 -2.05 9.68
C PHE A 45 0.52 -2.32 10.02
N PHE A 46 1.46 -1.63 9.36
CA PHE A 46 2.88 -1.80 9.63
C PHE A 46 3.31 -1.33 11.03
N GLN A 47 2.81 -0.19 11.50
CA GLN A 47 3.04 0.27 12.87
C GLN A 47 2.50 -0.73 13.91
N LYS A 48 1.36 -1.37 13.63
CA LYS A 48 0.79 -2.38 14.53
C LYS A 48 1.59 -3.68 14.52
N LYS A 49 2.12 -4.08 13.36
CA LYS A 49 2.91 -5.31 13.18
C LYS A 49 4.30 -5.20 13.81
N GLY A 50 4.92 -4.02 13.78
CA GLY A 50 6.21 -3.76 14.43
C GLY A 50 7.41 -4.45 13.76
N GLU A 51 7.29 -4.80 12.48
CA GLU A 51 8.33 -5.50 11.70
C GLU A 51 8.94 -4.62 10.60
N GLY A 52 8.83 -3.30 10.72
CA GLY A 52 9.20 -2.37 9.65
C GLY A 52 8.31 -2.57 8.42
N TRP A 53 8.89 -2.48 7.22
CA TRP A 53 8.16 -2.61 5.95
C TRP A 53 8.09 -4.05 5.40
N ALA A 54 8.11 -5.07 6.28
CA ALA A 54 8.25 -6.46 5.87
C ALA A 54 7.17 -6.89 4.84
N PRO A 55 7.49 -7.76 3.86
CA PRO A 55 6.48 -8.25 2.93
C PRO A 55 5.27 -8.83 3.65
N PHE A 56 4.08 -8.65 3.07
CA PHE A 56 2.80 -9.04 3.69
C PHE A 56 1.89 -9.71 2.66
N VAL A 57 0.94 -10.50 3.13
CA VAL A 57 -0.14 -11.03 2.27
C VAL A 57 -1.38 -10.16 2.41
N TYR A 58 -2.24 -10.17 1.39
CA TYR A 58 -3.46 -9.36 1.40
C TYR A 58 -4.37 -9.72 2.58
N GLU A 59 -4.47 -11.02 2.88
CA GLU A 59 -5.32 -11.57 3.93
C GLU A 59 -4.97 -11.00 5.31
N ASP A 60 -3.69 -10.75 5.60
CA ASP A 60 -3.26 -10.13 6.87
C ASP A 60 -3.74 -8.68 6.98
N LEU A 61 -3.63 -7.92 5.89
CA LEU A 61 -4.05 -6.52 5.83
C LEU A 61 -5.58 -6.41 5.89
N ASP A 62 -6.28 -7.27 5.17
CA ASP A 62 -7.74 -7.31 5.16
C ASP A 62 -8.31 -7.76 6.52
N ALA A 63 -7.71 -8.79 7.13
CA ALA A 63 -8.03 -9.17 8.50
C ALA A 63 -7.79 -8.00 9.47
N PHE A 64 -6.69 -7.25 9.33
CA PHE A 64 -6.46 -6.06 10.14
C PHE A 64 -7.52 -4.97 9.92
N TYR A 65 -7.87 -4.68 8.66
CA TYR A 65 -8.85 -3.67 8.29
C TYR A 65 -10.28 -4.01 8.77
N SER A 66 -10.65 -5.29 8.67
CA SER A 66 -11.99 -5.80 9.00
C SER A 66 -12.36 -5.68 10.48
N HIS A 67 -11.40 -5.41 11.36
CA HIS A 67 -11.69 -5.06 12.76
C HIS A 67 -12.46 -3.73 12.90
N LYS A 68 -12.49 -2.90 11.85
CA LYS A 68 -13.12 -1.58 11.83
C LYS A 68 -14.13 -1.41 10.70
N HIS A 69 -14.09 -2.26 9.69
CA HIS A 69 -14.85 -2.16 8.45
C HIS A 69 -15.37 -3.54 8.03
N GLN A 70 -16.46 -3.63 7.26
CA GLN A 70 -17.04 -4.92 6.86
C GLN A 70 -16.96 -5.19 5.35
N ASP A 71 -16.50 -4.19 4.59
CA ASP A 71 -16.52 -4.13 3.12
C ASP A 71 -15.22 -4.62 2.46
N GLY A 72 -14.24 -5.06 3.25
CA GLY A 72 -12.94 -5.50 2.79
C GLY A 72 -12.00 -4.34 2.46
N PHE A 73 -10.69 -4.57 2.58
CA PHE A 73 -9.69 -3.56 2.26
C PHE A 73 -9.55 -3.39 0.75
N ARG A 74 -9.61 -2.13 0.30
CA ARG A 74 -9.38 -1.74 -1.09
C ARG A 74 -8.08 -0.96 -1.23
N PHE A 75 -7.29 -1.32 -2.23
CA PHE A 75 -6.01 -0.67 -2.48
C PHE A 75 -6.14 0.73 -3.08
N ASN A 76 -7.30 1.12 -3.63
CA ASN A 76 -7.57 2.45 -4.18
C ASN A 76 -6.37 3.01 -4.95
N ARG A 77 -6.02 2.43 -6.11
CA ARG A 77 -4.91 2.87 -6.97
C ARG A 77 -3.48 2.70 -6.41
N LEU A 78 -3.28 2.09 -5.24
CA LEU A 78 -1.92 1.88 -4.70
C LEU A 78 -1.11 0.82 -5.45
N ILE A 79 -1.79 -0.14 -6.09
CA ILE A 79 -1.18 -1.20 -6.89
C ILE A 79 -1.37 -0.89 -8.38
N HIS A 80 -0.30 -0.98 -9.16
CA HIS A 80 -0.43 -0.98 -10.62
C HIS A 80 -0.83 -2.41 -11.07
N PRO A 81 -1.87 -2.60 -11.91
CA PRO A 81 -2.31 -3.90 -12.43
C PRO A 81 -1.20 -4.70 -13.11
N GLU A 82 -0.25 -4.03 -13.77
CA GLU A 82 0.90 -4.71 -14.40
C GLU A 82 1.83 -5.41 -13.40
N HIS A 83 1.79 -5.01 -12.13
CA HIS A 83 2.53 -5.65 -11.05
C HIS A 83 1.76 -6.80 -10.40
N VAL A 84 0.63 -7.19 -10.98
CA VAL A 84 -0.31 -8.18 -10.46
C VAL A 84 -0.51 -9.20 -11.57
N THR A 85 0.26 -10.29 -11.54
CA THR A 85 0.07 -11.38 -12.51
C THR A 85 -1.04 -12.30 -12.02
N PRO A 86 -2.12 -12.55 -12.79
CA PRO A 86 -3.25 -13.35 -12.35
C PRO A 86 -2.90 -14.75 -11.84
N SER A 87 -1.78 -15.32 -12.31
CA SER A 87 -1.29 -16.63 -11.89
C SER A 87 -0.62 -16.65 -10.51
N LYS A 88 -0.29 -15.49 -9.92
CA LYS A 88 0.42 -15.36 -8.63
C LYS A 88 -0.38 -14.62 -7.56
N VAL A 89 -1.65 -14.30 -7.84
CA VAL A 89 -2.45 -13.41 -7.02
C VAL A 89 -3.67 -14.18 -6.51
N PRO A 90 -3.95 -14.14 -5.19
CA PRO A 90 -5.17 -14.74 -4.65
C PRO A 90 -6.41 -14.21 -5.38
N PRO A 91 -7.41 -15.06 -5.71
CA PRO A 91 -8.63 -14.63 -6.40
C PRO A 91 -9.36 -13.49 -5.68
N THR A 92 -9.28 -13.45 -4.35
CA THR A 92 -9.78 -12.37 -3.49
C THR A 92 -9.13 -11.03 -3.83
N LEU A 93 -7.81 -11.01 -3.94
CA LEU A 93 -7.05 -9.81 -4.29
C LEU A 93 -7.30 -9.36 -5.75
N LEU A 94 -7.52 -10.29 -6.69
CA LEU A 94 -7.90 -9.93 -8.07
C LEU A 94 -9.22 -9.18 -8.13
N LYS A 95 -10.20 -9.57 -7.31
CA LYS A 95 -11.48 -8.88 -7.20
C LYS A 95 -11.30 -7.45 -6.68
N GLU A 96 -10.52 -7.26 -5.62
CA GLU A 96 -10.34 -5.93 -5.02
C GLU A 96 -9.42 -5.01 -5.85
N ILE A 97 -8.57 -5.56 -6.71
CA ILE A 97 -7.81 -4.80 -7.71
C ILE A 97 -8.69 -4.47 -8.94
N GLY A 98 -9.61 -5.36 -9.32
CA GLY A 98 -10.49 -5.23 -10.49
C GLY A 98 -11.76 -4.40 -10.25
N ASP A 99 -12.34 -4.43 -9.05
CA ASP A 99 -13.56 -3.72 -8.67
C ASP A 99 -13.31 -2.24 -8.29
N GLY A 100 -12.04 -1.82 -8.27
CA GLY A 100 -11.68 -0.40 -8.29
C GLY A 100 -12.04 0.19 -9.65
N ASN A 101 -13.33 0.49 -9.87
CA ASN A 101 -13.92 1.17 -11.03
C ASN A 101 -12.85 1.62 -12.03
N LEU A 102 -12.52 0.75 -12.98
CA LEU A 102 -11.69 1.08 -14.14
C LEU A 102 -12.50 2.04 -15.01
N ASN A 103 -12.68 3.27 -14.55
CA ASN A 103 -12.89 4.37 -15.45
C ASN A 103 -11.64 4.40 -16.33
N PRO A 104 -11.74 4.16 -17.65
CA PRO A 104 -10.58 4.12 -18.54
C PRO A 104 -9.84 5.47 -18.62
N MET A 105 -10.40 6.54 -18.04
CA MET A 105 -9.77 7.86 -17.89
C MET A 105 -8.98 8.04 -16.59
N THR A 106 -9.11 7.15 -15.60
CA THR A 106 -8.41 7.28 -14.32
C THR A 106 -7.04 6.61 -14.42
N PRO A 107 -5.93 7.30 -14.10
CA PRO A 107 -4.60 6.72 -14.22
C PRO A 107 -4.50 5.42 -13.43
N VAL A 108 -4.11 4.38 -14.16
CA VAL A 108 -3.79 3.05 -13.66
C VAL A 108 -2.84 3.17 -12.46
N GLY A 109 -3.12 2.44 -11.37
CA GLY A 109 -2.58 2.70 -10.02
C GLY A 109 -1.07 2.93 -9.92
N GLY A 110 -0.60 3.80 -9.02
CA GLY A 110 0.73 4.43 -9.12
C GLY A 110 1.95 3.61 -8.70
N GLY A 111 1.89 2.28 -8.70
CA GLY A 111 3.08 1.43 -8.52
C GLY A 111 3.78 1.62 -7.16
N TRP A 112 3.02 1.98 -6.13
CA TRP A 112 3.49 2.20 -4.78
C TRP A 112 3.53 0.91 -3.94
N ILE A 113 2.79 -0.09 -4.39
CA ILE A 113 2.80 -1.45 -3.87
C ILE A 113 2.96 -2.41 -5.05
N VAL A 114 3.79 -3.42 -4.86
CA VAL A 114 4.10 -4.41 -5.89
C VAL A 114 3.98 -5.83 -5.33
N MET A 115 3.59 -6.78 -6.18
CA MET A 115 3.64 -8.20 -5.86
C MET A 115 5.05 -8.73 -6.13
N GLY A 116 5.67 -9.40 -5.16
CA GLY A 116 6.90 -10.13 -5.40
C GLY A 116 6.66 -11.52 -5.97
N GLU A 117 7.73 -12.18 -6.38
CA GLU A 117 7.65 -13.52 -6.98
C GLU A 117 7.16 -14.60 -6.02
N ASP A 118 7.27 -14.35 -4.71
CA ASP A 118 6.82 -15.19 -3.60
C ASP A 118 5.33 -14.99 -3.25
N GLY A 119 4.58 -14.21 -4.04
CA GLY A 119 3.16 -13.95 -3.80
C GLY A 119 2.89 -13.01 -2.64
N LYS A 120 3.91 -12.29 -2.14
CA LYS A 120 3.75 -11.27 -1.08
C LYS A 120 3.78 -9.86 -1.64
N LEU A 121 2.93 -9.00 -1.10
CA LEU A 121 2.91 -7.57 -1.37
C LEU A 121 4.07 -6.87 -0.67
N ARG A 122 4.62 -5.85 -1.33
CA ARG A 122 5.74 -5.03 -0.84
C ARG A 122 5.44 -3.57 -1.15
N VAL A 123 5.64 -2.71 -0.16
CA VAL A 123 5.66 -1.26 -0.41
C VAL A 123 6.96 -0.88 -1.12
N THR A 124 6.89 0.14 -1.96
CA THR A 124 8.08 0.68 -2.63
C THR A 124 8.69 1.82 -1.82
N GLU A 125 9.92 2.19 -2.18
CA GLU A 125 10.57 3.36 -1.60
C GLU A 125 9.76 4.65 -1.82
N ASP A 126 9.14 4.82 -3.00
CA ASP A 126 8.32 6.01 -3.31
C ASP A 126 7.08 6.10 -2.40
N PHE A 127 6.43 4.97 -2.09
CA PHE A 127 5.32 4.94 -1.13
C PHE A 127 5.75 5.49 0.24
N VAL A 128 6.87 4.98 0.76
CA VAL A 128 7.36 5.36 2.09
C VAL A 128 7.78 6.83 2.11
N GLN A 129 8.50 7.28 1.09
CA GLN A 129 8.92 8.69 0.97
C GLN A 129 7.72 9.64 0.91
N ARG A 130 6.67 9.31 0.14
CA ARG A 130 5.45 10.11 0.04
C ARG A 130 4.70 10.20 1.37
N CYS A 131 4.49 9.07 2.04
CA CYS A 131 3.82 9.03 3.35
C CYS A 131 4.60 9.85 4.39
N HIS A 132 5.93 9.67 4.46
CA HIS A 132 6.77 10.39 5.41
C HIS A 132 6.88 11.88 5.10
N LYS A 133 7.00 12.26 3.82
CA LYS A 133 7.02 13.67 3.42
C LYS A 133 5.70 14.38 3.75
N SER A 134 4.58 13.69 3.56
CA SER A 134 3.26 14.26 3.83
C SER A 134 2.97 14.36 5.33
N SER A 135 3.39 13.36 6.12
CA SER A 135 3.15 13.34 7.56
C SER A 135 4.32 12.77 8.36
N PRO A 136 5.41 13.53 8.54
CA PRO A 136 6.53 13.09 9.37
C PRO A 136 6.17 13.21 10.86
N PHE A 137 6.73 12.32 11.69
CA PHE A 137 6.86 12.62 13.12
C PHE A 137 7.89 13.74 13.29
N LYS A 138 7.51 14.78 14.06
CA LYS A 138 8.43 15.86 14.45
C LYS A 138 9.36 15.40 15.55
#